data_AF-A0A8H6SQL2-F1
#
_entry.id   AF-A0A8H6SQL2-F1
#
_cell.length_a   1.000
_cell.length_b   1.000
_cell.length_c   1.000
_cell.angle_alpha   90.00
_cell.angle_beta   90.00
_cell.angle_gamma   90.00
#
_symmetry.space_group_name_H-M   'P 1'
#
loop_
_entity.id
_entity.type
_entity.pdbx_description
1 polymer ?
#
loop_
_entity_poly.entity_id
_entity_poly.type
_entity_poly.pdbx_seq_one_letter_code
_entity_poly.pdbx_strand_id
1 'polypeptide(L)'
;MAAPLQADFELPVLPQIRQESIHKQVFTHRSYYARPAPGFEDKANDPSPDYEKQANRRCYAVLELAVTTLLTELYPRLHVGPATKLRSMIVENANLATISVKYGLPGHLLADRTQALSLKHTTGVQADIFEAYVGGLYNDQGMDAVQSWLHRLFKPYAELYYNTLRAQYGQLSVPESGSDTSGGHLALFNQLLASRNVEWYHNQGTAAIEAMSADPGPAPAVLDAYRVALGNKATPIWSAHVRIDGELFAQGIANSKKAAKTEAAKQGLCKLGVTV
;
A
#
# COMPACT_ATOMS: atom_id res chain seq x y z
N MET A 1 -3.04 9.07 6.03
CA MET A 1 -2.69 9.40 4.63
C MET A 1 -1.40 10.19 4.68
N ALA A 2 -0.36 9.74 3.98
CA ALA A 2 0.89 10.51 3.89
C ALA A 2 0.64 11.69 2.94
N ALA A 3 1.14 12.88 3.29
CA ALA A 3 1.03 14.04 2.41
C ALA A 3 1.76 13.78 1.08
N PRO A 4 1.24 14.25 -0.07
CA PRO A 4 1.98 14.18 -1.33
C PRO A 4 3.30 14.93 -1.19
N LEU A 5 4.38 14.33 -1.67
CA LEU A 5 5.72 14.90 -1.53
C LEU A 5 5.87 16.17 -2.37
N GLN A 6 6.27 17.25 -1.69
CA GLN A 6 6.77 18.50 -2.29
C GLN A 6 8.26 18.41 -2.69
N ALA A 7 8.85 17.21 -2.75
CA ALA A 7 10.26 17.08 -3.08
C ALA A 7 10.51 17.47 -4.55
N ASP A 8 11.21 18.58 -4.75
CA ASP A 8 11.67 19.07 -6.05
C ASP A 8 12.96 18.37 -6.47
N PHE A 9 12.81 17.12 -6.88
CA PHE A 9 13.87 16.42 -7.61
C PHE A 9 13.89 16.86 -9.07
N GLU A 10 15.09 16.95 -9.63
CA GLU A 10 15.29 17.18 -11.06
C GLU A 10 14.73 15.99 -11.85
N LEU A 11 13.82 16.26 -12.79
CA LEU A 11 13.17 15.22 -13.57
C LEU A 11 14.06 14.81 -14.75
N PRO A 12 14.20 13.51 -15.03
CA PRO A 12 14.88 13.06 -16.24
C PRO A 12 14.12 13.52 -17.48
N VAL A 13 14.83 13.59 -18.62
CA VAL A 13 14.20 13.95 -19.90
C VAL A 13 13.08 12.98 -20.24
N LEU A 14 11.92 13.53 -20.61
CA LEU A 14 10.73 12.77 -20.99
C LEU A 14 10.95 12.04 -22.32
N PRO A 15 10.85 10.68 -22.37
CA PRO A 15 11.08 9.92 -23.59
C PRO A 15 9.94 10.09 -24.61
N GLN A 16 10.24 10.61 -25.79
CA GLN A 16 9.23 10.87 -26.81
C GLN A 16 8.63 9.57 -27.38
N ILE A 17 7.30 9.52 -27.52
CA ILE A 17 6.57 8.45 -28.21
C ILE A 17 6.67 8.70 -29.72
N ARG A 18 7.22 7.75 -30.48
CA ARG A 18 7.48 7.89 -31.92
C ARG A 18 6.21 7.75 -32.76
N GLN A 19 5.31 6.86 -32.36
CA GLN A 19 4.05 6.64 -33.04
C GLN A 19 3.01 7.71 -32.67
N GLU A 20 2.57 8.47 -33.67
CA GLU A 20 1.58 9.54 -33.50
C GLU A 20 0.20 9.02 -33.05
N SER A 21 -0.19 7.83 -33.50
CA SER A 21 -1.45 7.19 -33.08
C SER A 21 -1.47 6.91 -31.58
N ILE A 22 -0.38 6.36 -31.04
CA ILE A 22 -0.20 6.09 -29.61
C ILE A 22 -0.15 7.41 -28.85
N HIS A 23 0.64 8.37 -29.31
CA HIS A 23 0.75 9.68 -28.68
C HIS A 23 -0.62 10.35 -28.55
N LYS A 24 -1.41 10.39 -29.63
CA LYS A 24 -2.76 10.95 -29.61
C LYS A 24 -3.67 10.20 -28.65
N GLN A 25 -3.60 8.87 -28.63
CA GLN A 25 -4.41 8.04 -27.73
C GLN A 25 -4.12 8.33 -26.26
N VAL A 26 -2.84 8.45 -25.87
CA VAL A 26 -2.42 8.75 -24.49
C VAL A 26 -3.03 10.03 -23.95
N PHE A 27 -3.16 11.05 -24.80
CA PHE A 27 -3.68 12.35 -24.40
C PHE A 27 -5.18 12.53 -24.65
N THR A 28 -5.90 11.51 -25.14
CA THR A 28 -7.33 11.65 -25.45
C THR A 28 -8.20 11.07 -24.34
N HIS A 29 -8.94 11.94 -23.66
CA HIS A 29 -9.94 11.57 -22.67
C HIS A 29 -11.23 11.09 -23.34
N ARG A 30 -11.97 10.18 -22.68
CA ARG A 30 -13.24 9.65 -23.21
C ARG A 30 -14.26 10.72 -23.57
N SER A 31 -14.25 11.86 -22.88
CA SER A 31 -15.19 12.96 -23.14
C SER A 31 -14.97 13.61 -24.50
N TYR A 32 -13.78 13.49 -25.09
CA TYR A 32 -13.48 14.03 -26.42
C TYR A 32 -14.37 13.41 -27.51
N TYR A 33 -14.68 12.12 -27.41
CA TYR A 33 -15.53 11.41 -28.36
C TYR A 33 -17.00 11.35 -27.93
N ALA A 34 -17.36 11.99 -26.81
CA ALA A 34 -18.70 11.98 -26.23
C ALA A 34 -19.35 10.58 -26.17
N ARG A 35 -18.56 9.54 -25.89
CA ARG A 35 -19.05 8.16 -25.91
C ARG A 35 -20.00 7.89 -24.74
N PRO A 36 -21.05 7.09 -24.94
CA PRO A 36 -21.95 6.69 -23.87
C PRO A 36 -21.21 5.90 -22.78
N ALA A 37 -21.84 5.81 -21.60
CA ALA A 37 -21.25 5.10 -20.47
C ALA A 37 -20.77 3.68 -20.86
N PRO A 38 -19.62 3.24 -20.32
CA PRO A 38 -19.02 1.99 -20.73
C PRO A 38 -19.96 0.80 -20.44
N GLY A 39 -20.20 -0.02 -21.45
CA GLY A 39 -20.76 -1.36 -21.29
C GLY A 39 -19.68 -2.35 -20.84
N PHE A 40 -20.00 -3.66 -20.87
CA PHE A 40 -19.01 -4.70 -20.56
C PHE A 40 -17.87 -4.76 -21.61
N GLU A 41 -18.20 -4.56 -22.88
CA GLU A 41 -17.27 -4.61 -24.02
C GLU A 41 -17.50 -3.44 -24.99
N ASP A 42 -16.43 -3.03 -25.67
CA ASP A 42 -16.52 -2.14 -26.83
C ASP A 42 -17.18 -2.87 -28.01
N LYS A 43 -17.85 -2.12 -28.88
CA LYS A 43 -18.31 -2.67 -30.16
C LYS A 43 -17.10 -3.03 -31.02
N ALA A 44 -17.15 -4.18 -31.70
CA ALA A 44 -16.05 -4.68 -32.53
C ALA A 44 -15.58 -3.67 -33.61
N ASN A 45 -16.50 -2.84 -34.12
CA ASN A 45 -16.22 -1.84 -35.16
C ASN A 45 -15.92 -0.43 -34.61
N ASP A 46 -15.96 -0.25 -33.28
CA ASP A 46 -15.73 1.05 -32.61
C ASP A 46 -14.96 0.83 -31.29
N PRO A 47 -13.68 0.39 -31.36
CA PRO A 47 -12.85 0.21 -30.19
C PRO A 47 -12.52 1.56 -29.56
N SER A 48 -12.46 1.62 -28.22
CA SER A 48 -12.10 2.83 -27.48
C SER A 48 -10.78 3.45 -27.94
N PRO A 49 -10.78 4.66 -28.52
CA PRO A 49 -9.57 5.37 -28.91
C PRO A 49 -9.02 6.28 -27.79
N ASP A 50 -9.59 6.19 -26.59
CA ASP A 50 -9.18 6.94 -25.41
C ASP A 50 -8.09 6.22 -24.59
N TYR A 51 -7.46 6.99 -23.70
CA TYR A 51 -6.42 6.47 -22.81
C TYR A 51 -6.97 5.49 -21.78
N GLU A 52 -8.26 5.52 -21.43
CA GLU A 52 -8.82 4.66 -20.37
C GLU A 52 -8.66 3.16 -20.72
N LYS A 53 -8.71 2.80 -22.01
CA LYS A 53 -8.46 1.41 -22.45
C LYS A 53 -7.00 0.99 -22.34
N GLN A 54 -6.06 1.90 -22.55
CA GLN A 54 -4.62 1.62 -22.44
C GLN A 54 -4.17 1.70 -20.97
N ALA A 55 -4.41 2.83 -20.31
CA ALA A 55 -4.03 3.12 -18.93
C ALA A 55 -4.44 2.00 -17.96
N ASN A 56 -5.65 1.46 -18.14
CA ASN A 56 -6.29 0.70 -17.07
C ASN A 56 -6.02 -0.82 -17.07
N ARG A 57 -5.20 -1.37 -17.99
CA ARG A 57 -4.91 -2.83 -17.98
C ARG A 57 -3.45 -3.23 -18.10
N ARG A 58 -2.65 -2.59 -18.95
CA ARG A 58 -1.23 -2.96 -19.14
C ARG A 58 -0.27 -1.99 -18.46
N CYS A 59 -0.64 -0.72 -18.36
CA CYS A 59 0.27 0.34 -17.95
C CYS A 59 0.54 0.34 -16.45
N TYR A 60 -0.50 0.18 -15.64
CA TYR A 60 -0.36 0.03 -14.19
C TYR A 60 0.54 -1.17 -13.83
N ALA A 61 0.37 -2.31 -14.51
CA ALA A 61 1.22 -3.49 -14.30
C ALA A 61 2.69 -3.25 -14.70
N VAL A 62 2.93 -2.54 -15.81
CA VAL A 62 4.28 -2.16 -16.25
C VAL A 62 4.94 -1.23 -15.23
N LEU A 63 4.20 -0.23 -14.73
CA LEU A 63 4.66 0.68 -13.68
C LEU A 63 4.99 -0.06 -12.38
N GLU A 64 4.08 -0.92 -11.91
CA GLU A 64 4.30 -1.72 -10.70
C GLU A 64 5.51 -2.65 -10.83
N LEU A 65 5.68 -3.29 -11.99
CA LEU A 65 6.82 -4.15 -12.25
C LEU A 65 8.13 -3.35 -12.25
N ALA A 66 8.19 -2.23 -12.96
CA ALA A 66 9.37 -1.38 -13.00
C ALA A 66 9.78 -0.88 -11.60
N VAL A 67 8.82 -0.44 -10.79
CA VAL A 67 9.09 -0.01 -9.40
C VAL A 67 9.50 -1.19 -8.52
N THR A 68 8.90 -2.36 -8.69
CA THR A 68 9.28 -3.57 -7.93
C THR A 68 10.70 -4.00 -8.26
N THR A 69 11.09 -3.97 -9.53
CA THR A 69 12.46 -4.28 -9.98
C THR A 69 13.44 -3.29 -9.37
N LEU A 70 13.16 -1.98 -9.45
CA LEU A 70 13.97 -0.93 -8.83
C LEU A 70 14.21 -1.17 -7.34
N LEU A 71 13.15 -1.45 -6.58
CA LEU A 71 13.24 -1.68 -5.15
C LEU A 71 14.03 -2.94 -4.79
N THR A 72 13.93 -3.98 -5.63
CA THR A 72 14.65 -5.24 -5.45
C THR A 72 16.15 -5.04 -5.68
N GLU A 73 16.52 -4.22 -6.67
CA GLU A 73 17.91 -3.87 -6.99
C GLU A 73 18.53 -2.96 -5.92
N LEU A 74 17.80 -1.94 -5.46
CA LEU A 74 18.29 -0.99 -4.46
C LEU A 74 18.33 -1.59 -3.05
N TYR A 75 17.35 -2.41 -2.69
CA TYR A 75 17.16 -2.92 -1.33
C TYR A 75 16.92 -4.44 -1.30
N PRO A 76 17.89 -5.28 -1.71
CA PRO A 76 17.72 -6.73 -1.82
C PRO A 76 17.43 -7.44 -0.49
N ARG A 77 17.74 -6.79 0.64
CA ARG A 77 17.50 -7.31 2.00
C ARG A 77 16.16 -6.88 2.59
N LEU A 78 15.35 -6.12 1.85
CA LEU A 78 14.07 -5.62 2.34
C LEU A 78 13.03 -6.73 2.37
N HIS A 79 12.37 -6.92 3.51
CA HIS A 79 11.29 -7.90 3.62
C HIS A 79 10.06 -7.51 2.78
N VAL A 80 9.29 -8.52 2.36
CA VAL A 80 8.12 -8.38 1.47
C VAL A 80 7.11 -7.33 1.97
N GLY A 81 6.84 -7.28 3.28
CA GLY A 81 5.89 -6.33 3.87
C GLY A 81 6.31 -4.86 3.66
N PRO A 82 7.45 -4.43 4.23
CA PRO A 82 8.00 -3.10 3.99
C PRO A 82 8.20 -2.77 2.50
N ALA A 83 8.64 -3.74 1.68
CA ALA A 83 8.82 -3.56 0.24
C ALA A 83 7.50 -3.25 -0.47
N THR A 84 6.41 -3.96 -0.13
CA THR A 84 5.08 -3.72 -0.68
C THR A 84 4.56 -2.35 -0.27
N LYS A 85 4.74 -1.98 1.01
CA LYS A 85 4.33 -0.66 1.51
C LYS A 85 5.10 0.47 0.83
N LEU A 86 6.41 0.31 0.65
CA LEU A 86 7.26 1.26 -0.06
C LEU A 86 6.82 1.43 -1.51
N ARG A 87 6.55 0.32 -2.22
CA ARG A 87 6.02 0.36 -3.59
C ARG A 87 4.71 1.14 -3.66
N SER A 88 3.73 0.81 -2.82
CA SER A 88 2.43 1.49 -2.80
C SER A 88 2.54 2.99 -2.52
N MET A 89 3.50 3.41 -1.67
CA MET A 89 3.77 4.83 -1.46
C MET A 89 4.35 5.50 -2.71
N ILE A 90 5.21 4.84 -3.47
CA ILE A 90 5.79 5.41 -4.69
C ILE A 90 4.74 5.55 -5.79
N VAL A 91 3.90 4.53 -6.00
CA VAL A 91 2.89 4.49 -7.08
C VAL A 91 1.54 5.09 -6.69
N GLU A 92 1.47 5.84 -5.59
CA GLU A 92 0.22 6.49 -5.16
C GLU A 92 -0.21 7.58 -6.15
N ASN A 93 -1.50 7.64 -6.48
CA ASN A 93 -2.07 8.56 -7.48
C ASN A 93 -1.67 10.02 -7.22
N ALA A 94 -1.56 10.45 -5.95
CA ALA A 94 -1.17 11.80 -5.60
C ALA A 94 0.27 12.13 -6.06
N ASN A 95 1.18 11.16 -5.98
CA ASN A 95 2.56 11.31 -6.44
C ASN A 95 2.63 11.31 -7.97
N LEU A 96 1.94 10.37 -8.62
CA LEU A 96 1.89 10.29 -10.07
C LEU A 96 1.31 11.57 -10.68
N ALA A 97 0.24 12.11 -10.09
CA ALA A 97 -0.33 13.39 -10.49
C ALA A 97 0.67 14.55 -10.36
N THR A 98 1.41 14.61 -9.25
CA THR A 98 2.45 15.64 -9.03
C THR A 98 3.53 15.55 -10.10
N ILE A 99 4.02 14.35 -10.41
CA ILE A 99 5.02 14.11 -11.46
C ILE A 99 4.46 14.50 -12.83
N SER A 100 3.22 14.12 -13.14
CA SER A 100 2.51 14.44 -14.38
C SER A 100 2.45 15.95 -14.64
N VAL A 101 2.07 16.72 -13.60
CA VAL A 101 2.02 18.19 -13.65
C VAL A 101 3.40 18.79 -13.87
N LYS A 102 4.44 18.28 -13.21
CA LYS A 102 5.82 18.76 -13.40
C LYS A 102 6.35 18.53 -14.82
N TYR A 103 5.95 17.45 -15.47
CA TYR A 103 6.24 17.21 -16.89
C TYR A 103 5.35 18.02 -17.85
N GLY A 104 4.33 18.71 -17.36
CA GLY A 104 3.38 19.47 -18.20
C GLY A 104 2.42 18.60 -19.01
N LEU A 105 2.31 17.29 -18.71
CA LEU A 105 1.46 16.35 -19.47
C LEU A 105 -0.02 16.77 -19.53
N PRO A 106 -0.64 17.30 -18.46
CA PRO A 106 -2.04 17.73 -18.51
C PRO A 106 -2.29 18.85 -19.54
N GLY A 107 -1.26 19.62 -19.91
CA GLY A 107 -1.37 20.65 -20.95
C GLY A 107 -1.85 20.10 -22.29
N HIS A 108 -1.44 18.87 -22.61
CA HIS A 108 -1.72 18.18 -23.88
C HIS A 108 -3.05 17.42 -23.91
N LEU A 109 -3.80 17.38 -22.80
CA LEU A 109 -5.06 16.65 -22.71
C LEU A 109 -6.09 17.15 -23.72
N LEU A 110 -6.57 16.24 -24.56
CA LEU A 110 -7.70 16.39 -25.47
C LEU A 110 -8.96 15.88 -24.77
N ALA A 111 -9.85 16.81 -24.44
CA ALA A 111 -11.14 16.54 -23.80
C ALA A 111 -12.21 17.46 -24.37
N ASP A 112 -13.47 17.22 -24.03
CA ASP A 112 -14.54 18.15 -24.37
C ASP A 112 -14.22 19.58 -23.89
N ARG A 113 -14.54 20.60 -24.71
CA ARG A 113 -14.18 22.00 -24.45
C ARG A 113 -14.70 22.52 -23.12
N THR A 114 -15.86 22.05 -22.67
CA THR A 114 -16.49 22.50 -21.42
C THR A 114 -15.84 21.88 -20.19
N GLN A 115 -15.29 20.67 -20.33
CA GLN A 115 -14.69 19.90 -19.22
C GLN A 115 -13.17 19.96 -19.20
N ALA A 116 -12.53 20.37 -20.30
CA ALA A 116 -11.08 20.34 -20.45
C ALA A 116 -10.34 21.06 -19.33
N LEU A 117 -10.79 22.26 -18.92
CA LEU A 117 -10.15 23.00 -17.83
C LEU A 117 -10.23 22.24 -16.51
N SER A 118 -11.41 21.77 -16.12
CA SER A 118 -11.61 21.04 -14.86
C SER A 118 -10.84 19.72 -14.83
N LEU A 119 -10.83 18.97 -15.93
CA LEU A 119 -10.15 17.67 -16.03
C LEU A 119 -8.63 17.83 -15.92
N LYS A 120 -8.05 18.90 -16.49
CA LYS A 120 -6.60 19.18 -16.39
C LYS A 120 -6.12 19.42 -14.97
N HIS A 121 -7.00 19.86 -14.06
CA HIS A 121 -6.69 20.11 -12.65
C HIS A 121 -7.12 18.97 -11.71
N THR A 122 -7.72 17.91 -12.24
CA THR A 122 -8.20 16.78 -11.43
C THR A 122 -7.07 15.79 -11.18
N THR A 123 -6.71 15.55 -9.92
CA THR A 123 -5.60 14.64 -9.52
C THR A 123 -5.72 13.25 -10.14
N GLY A 124 -6.94 12.68 -10.18
CA GLY A 124 -7.18 11.38 -10.81
C GLY A 124 -6.76 11.38 -12.28
N VAL A 125 -7.26 12.34 -13.06
CA VAL A 125 -6.93 12.48 -14.49
C VAL A 125 -5.44 12.73 -14.70
N GLN A 126 -4.80 13.53 -13.85
CA GLN A 126 -3.36 13.79 -13.95
C GLN A 126 -2.54 12.51 -13.74
N ALA A 127 -2.92 11.68 -12.77
CA ALA A 127 -2.32 10.38 -12.54
C ALA A 127 -2.57 9.44 -13.73
N ASP A 128 -3.81 9.36 -14.20
CA ASP A 128 -4.19 8.50 -15.34
C ASP A 128 -3.41 8.85 -16.62
N ILE A 129 -3.18 10.15 -16.89
CA ILE A 129 -2.38 10.60 -18.04
C ILE A 129 -0.93 10.11 -17.93
N PHE A 130 -0.36 10.15 -16.72
CA PHE A 130 1.00 9.65 -16.50
C PHE A 130 1.07 8.14 -16.72
N GLU A 131 0.10 7.38 -16.20
CA GLU A 131 0.00 5.94 -16.43
C GLU A 131 -0.20 5.61 -17.91
N ALA A 132 -1.08 6.35 -18.59
CA ALA A 132 -1.29 6.24 -20.03
C ALA A 132 0.02 6.47 -20.80
N TYR A 133 0.80 7.48 -20.40
CA TYR A 133 2.08 7.80 -21.03
C TYR A 133 3.09 6.67 -20.90
N VAL A 134 3.23 6.09 -19.70
CA VAL A 134 4.05 4.89 -19.44
C VAL A 134 3.62 3.75 -20.37
N GLY A 135 2.31 3.56 -20.52
CA GLY A 135 1.71 2.61 -21.44
C GLY A 135 2.04 2.80 -22.90
N GLY A 136 1.90 4.04 -23.37
CA GLY A 136 2.19 4.41 -24.73
C GLY A 136 3.68 4.20 -25.05
N LEU A 137 4.56 4.57 -24.11
CA LEU A 137 5.99 4.33 -24.24
C LEU A 137 6.32 2.82 -24.29
N TYR A 138 5.68 2.01 -23.45
CA TYR A 138 5.82 0.55 -23.49
C TYR A 138 5.39 -0.03 -24.85
N ASN A 139 4.29 0.45 -25.43
CA ASN A 139 3.80 -0.04 -26.71
C ASN A 139 4.66 0.42 -27.89
N ASP A 140 5.34 1.56 -27.77
CA ASP A 140 6.21 2.11 -28.80
C ASP A 140 7.64 1.53 -28.76
N GLN A 141 8.23 1.39 -27.57
CA GLN A 141 9.67 1.10 -27.38
C GLN A 141 9.96 -0.09 -26.47
N GLY A 142 8.94 -0.72 -25.88
CA GLY A 142 9.10 -1.89 -25.02
C GLY A 142 9.52 -1.57 -23.58
N MET A 143 9.81 -2.63 -22.82
CA MET A 143 10.06 -2.55 -21.38
C MET A 143 11.38 -1.85 -21.02
N ASP A 144 12.44 -2.07 -21.81
CA ASP A 144 13.78 -1.57 -21.49
C ASP A 144 13.84 -0.04 -21.46
N ALA A 145 13.15 0.60 -22.41
CA ALA A 145 13.04 2.06 -22.47
C ALA A 145 12.27 2.61 -21.25
N VAL A 146 11.18 1.95 -20.88
CA VAL A 146 10.35 2.32 -19.73
C VAL A 146 11.14 2.16 -18.43
N GLN A 147 11.80 1.02 -18.22
CA GLN A 147 12.61 0.77 -17.02
C GLN A 147 13.75 1.78 -16.89
N SER A 148 14.49 2.05 -17.98
CA SER A 148 15.60 3.02 -17.96
C SER A 148 15.16 4.43 -17.54
N TRP A 149 13.98 4.87 -17.99
CA TRP A 149 13.42 6.16 -17.63
C TRP A 149 12.83 6.15 -16.21
N LEU A 150 11.99 5.17 -15.88
CA LEU A 150 11.34 5.06 -14.58
C LEU A 150 12.33 4.80 -13.43
N HIS A 151 13.42 4.05 -13.67
CA HIS A 151 14.48 3.89 -12.67
C HIS A 151 15.13 5.23 -12.32
N ARG A 152 15.46 6.06 -13.32
CA ARG A 152 16.02 7.39 -13.09
C ARG A 152 15.04 8.32 -12.38
N LEU A 153 13.76 8.25 -12.76
CA LEU A 153 12.70 9.04 -12.17
C LEU A 153 12.44 8.67 -10.71
N PHE A 154 12.23 7.38 -10.41
CA PHE A 154 11.77 6.91 -9.10
C PHE A 154 12.88 6.64 -8.08
N LYS A 155 14.14 6.49 -8.50
CA LYS A 155 15.26 6.28 -7.56
C LYS A 155 15.33 7.31 -6.41
N PRO A 156 15.30 8.64 -6.65
CA PRO A 156 15.34 9.60 -5.54
C PRO A 156 14.11 9.52 -4.62
N TYR A 157 12.93 9.24 -5.18
CA TYR A 157 11.72 9.03 -4.39
C TYR A 157 11.80 7.75 -3.54
N ALA A 158 12.35 6.66 -4.10
CA ALA A 158 12.52 5.40 -3.39
C ALA A 158 13.47 5.54 -2.19
N GLU A 159 14.57 6.28 -2.35
CA GLU A 159 15.51 6.60 -1.25
C GLU A 159 14.84 7.42 -0.14
N LEU A 160 14.07 8.45 -0.51
CA LEU A 160 13.35 9.29 0.45
C LEU A 160 12.28 8.51 1.24
N TYR A 161 11.47 7.73 0.55
CA TYR A 161 10.44 6.90 1.19
C TYR A 161 11.04 5.78 2.01
N TYR A 162 12.14 5.18 1.56
CA TYR A 162 12.87 4.17 2.32
C TYR A 162 13.34 4.73 3.67
N ASN A 163 13.97 5.91 3.68
CA ASN A 163 14.45 6.54 4.91
C ASN A 163 13.30 6.88 5.86
N THR A 164 12.19 7.40 5.33
CA THR A 164 10.99 7.72 6.10
C THR A 164 10.38 6.46 6.72
N LEU A 165 10.26 5.40 5.92
CA LEU A 165 9.70 4.13 6.36
C LEU A 165 10.61 3.45 7.39
N ARG A 166 11.92 3.47 7.17
CA ARG A 166 12.92 2.96 8.10
C ARG A 166 12.89 3.68 9.45
N ALA A 167 12.71 5.00 9.46
CA ALA A 167 12.56 5.75 10.71
C ALA A 167 11.30 5.34 11.49
N GLN A 168 10.17 5.11 10.80
CA GLN A 168 8.94 4.62 11.42
C GLN A 168 9.12 3.20 11.99
N TYR A 169 9.79 2.30 11.27
CA TYR A 169 10.11 0.96 11.77
C TYR A 169 11.18 0.96 12.87
N GLY A 170 12.09 1.94 12.89
CA GLY A 170 13.09 2.09 13.95
C GLY A 170 12.53 2.66 15.25
N GLN A 171 11.46 3.46 15.19
CA GLN A 171 10.71 3.93 16.36
C GLN A 171 9.78 2.87 16.95
N LEU A 172 9.34 1.90 16.12
CA LEU A 172 8.83 0.62 16.61
C LEU A 172 10.04 -0.20 17.04
N SER A 173 10.61 0.13 18.20
CA SER A 173 11.72 -0.61 18.80
C SER A 173 11.49 -2.11 18.67
N VAL A 174 12.32 -2.73 17.82
CA VAL A 174 12.72 -4.11 18.04
C VAL A 174 13.28 -4.10 19.47
N PRO A 175 12.75 -4.91 20.41
CA PRO A 175 13.49 -5.16 21.63
C PRO A 175 14.79 -5.82 21.20
N GLU A 176 15.90 -5.09 21.28
CA GLU A 176 17.21 -5.71 21.26
C GLU A 176 17.33 -6.55 22.54
N SER A 177 16.96 -7.82 22.44
CA SER A 177 17.50 -8.89 23.27
C SER A 177 17.11 -10.25 22.69
N GLY A 178 18.09 -10.92 22.11
CA GLY A 178 18.33 -12.34 22.37
C GLY A 178 17.47 -13.38 21.64
N SER A 179 18.16 -14.12 20.79
CA SER A 179 17.84 -15.46 20.30
C SER A 179 16.83 -15.58 19.15
N ASP A 180 17.40 -15.93 18.00
CA ASP A 180 16.72 -16.64 16.92
C ASP A 180 15.86 -17.78 17.49
N THR A 181 14.57 -17.54 17.59
CA THR A 181 13.55 -18.58 17.46
C THR A 181 12.68 -18.23 16.28
N SER A 182 13.16 -18.58 15.09
CA SER A 182 12.39 -18.63 13.84
C SER A 182 11.30 -19.74 13.87
N GLY A 183 10.66 -19.92 15.02
CA GLY A 183 9.48 -20.73 15.29
C GLY A 183 8.60 -19.90 16.21
N GLY A 184 7.80 -19.01 15.62
CA GLY A 184 7.22 -17.83 16.27
C GLY A 184 6.55 -18.07 17.61
N HIS A 185 6.48 -17.03 18.45
CA HIS A 185 6.06 -17.04 19.86
C HIS A 185 4.84 -17.92 20.19
N LEU A 186 3.88 -18.04 19.26
CA LEU A 186 2.72 -18.92 19.40
C LEU A 186 3.09 -20.42 19.45
N ALA A 187 4.06 -20.88 18.66
CA ALA A 187 4.54 -22.26 18.64
C ALA A 187 5.27 -22.61 19.95
N LEU A 188 6.17 -21.73 20.40
CA LEU A 188 6.89 -21.90 21.66
C LEU A 188 5.93 -21.92 22.87
N PHE A 189 4.96 -21.00 22.87
CA PHE A 189 3.94 -20.93 23.92
C PHE A 189 3.07 -22.21 23.97
N ASN A 190 2.61 -22.70 22.81
CA ASN A 190 1.85 -23.94 22.74
C ASN A 190 2.68 -25.18 23.13
N GLN A 191 3.98 -25.19 22.83
CA GLN A 191 4.88 -26.28 23.22
C GLN A 191 5.08 -26.32 24.74
N LEU A 192 5.27 -25.17 25.40
CA LEU A 192 5.46 -25.07 26.85
C LEU A 192 4.20 -25.42 27.65
N LEU A 193 3.04 -25.28 27.03
CA LEU A 193 1.74 -25.52 27.66
C LEU A 193 1.05 -26.78 27.14
N ALA A 194 1.76 -27.64 26.39
CA ALA A 194 1.20 -28.87 25.81
C ALA A 194 0.64 -29.85 26.87
N SER A 195 1.06 -29.73 28.14
CA SER A 195 0.56 -30.51 29.27
C SER A 195 -0.57 -29.85 30.06
N ARG A 196 -1.04 -28.67 29.66
CA ARG A 196 -2.11 -27.90 30.34
C ARG A 196 -3.31 -27.73 29.42
N ASN A 197 -4.49 -27.53 29.98
CA ASN A 197 -5.69 -27.29 29.17
C ASN A 197 -5.73 -25.82 28.72
N VAL A 198 -5.36 -25.57 27.46
CA VAL A 198 -5.25 -24.22 26.89
C VAL A 198 -6.42 -23.95 25.94
N GLU A 199 -7.21 -22.93 26.26
CA GLU A 199 -8.35 -22.51 25.45
C GLU A 199 -8.12 -21.10 24.87
N TRP A 200 -8.44 -20.94 23.58
CA TRP A 200 -8.25 -19.68 22.85
C TRP A 200 -9.59 -19.07 22.43
N TYR A 201 -9.83 -17.84 22.86
CA TYR A 201 -11.02 -17.07 22.50
C TYR A 201 -10.65 -15.86 21.64
N HIS A 202 -11.52 -15.48 20.70
CA HIS A 202 -11.30 -14.34 19.82
C HIS A 202 -12.55 -13.47 19.65
N ASN A 203 -12.40 -12.16 19.84
CA ASN A 203 -13.48 -11.19 19.62
C ASN A 203 -13.04 -10.14 18.59
N GLN A 204 -14.01 -9.62 17.83
CA GLN A 204 -13.81 -8.61 16.79
C GLN A 204 -14.64 -7.36 17.12
N GLY A 205 -14.09 -6.17 16.85
CA GLY A 205 -14.84 -4.91 16.95
C GLY A 205 -15.20 -4.53 18.39
N THR A 206 -16.45 -4.08 18.63
CA THR A 206 -16.92 -3.63 19.95
C THR A 206 -16.83 -4.71 21.03
N ALA A 207 -17.03 -5.98 20.67
CA ALA A 207 -16.88 -7.12 21.57
C ALA A 207 -15.42 -7.38 22.03
N ALA A 208 -14.42 -6.83 21.32
CA ALA A 208 -13.04 -6.84 21.77
C ALA A 208 -12.80 -5.80 22.89
N ILE A 209 -13.56 -4.69 22.88
CA ILE A 209 -13.46 -3.60 23.87
C ILE A 209 -14.24 -3.96 25.14
N GLU A 210 -15.42 -4.58 25.01
CA GLU A 210 -16.21 -5.06 26.18
C GLU A 210 -15.46 -6.14 26.98
N ALA A 211 -14.67 -6.98 26.31
CA ALA A 211 -13.79 -7.94 26.95
C ALA A 211 -12.65 -7.28 27.76
N MET A 212 -12.27 -6.02 27.45
CA MET A 212 -11.26 -5.25 28.20
C MET A 212 -11.78 -4.71 29.53
N SER A 213 -13.10 -4.50 29.66
CA SER A 213 -13.72 -3.90 30.86
C SER A 213 -14.05 -4.88 31.98
N ALA A 214 -13.85 -6.19 31.77
CA ALA A 214 -14.36 -7.23 32.66
C ALA A 214 -13.40 -7.70 33.79
N ASP A 215 -12.11 -7.35 33.79
CA ASP A 215 -11.16 -7.60 34.91
C ASP A 215 -9.81 -6.88 34.66
N PRO A 216 -8.85 -6.75 35.62
CA PRO A 216 -8.03 -5.55 35.83
C PRO A 216 -7.23 -5.18 34.57
N GLY A 217 -7.88 -4.35 33.75
CA GLY A 217 -7.39 -3.93 32.45
C GLY A 217 -6.44 -2.73 32.56
N PRO A 218 -5.80 -2.36 31.43
CA PRO A 218 -4.86 -1.26 31.37
C PRO A 218 -5.54 0.08 31.73
N ALA A 219 -4.73 1.05 32.17
CA ALA A 219 -5.18 2.34 32.67
C ALA A 219 -6.24 3.01 31.74
N PRO A 220 -7.21 3.77 32.29
CA PRO A 220 -8.34 4.36 31.55
C PRO A 220 -7.98 5.12 30.27
N ALA A 221 -6.80 5.75 30.24
CA ALA A 221 -6.29 6.48 29.07
C ALA A 221 -6.04 5.58 27.83
N VAL A 222 -5.71 4.30 28.05
CA VAL A 222 -5.50 3.31 26.99
C VAL A 222 -6.84 2.94 26.35
N LEU A 223 -7.89 2.75 27.16
CA LEU A 223 -9.24 2.46 26.70
C LEU A 223 -9.81 3.56 25.81
N ASP A 224 -9.56 4.84 26.13
CA ASP A 224 -10.04 5.96 25.31
C ASP A 224 -9.32 6.08 23.97
N ALA A 225 -8.01 5.79 23.92
CA ALA A 225 -7.27 5.70 22.64
C ALA A 225 -7.84 4.58 21.73
N TYR A 226 -8.29 3.46 22.31
CA TYR A 226 -8.91 2.36 21.56
C TYR A 226 -10.36 2.63 21.15
N ARG A 227 -11.14 3.38 21.94
CA ARG A 227 -12.50 3.82 21.57
C ARG A 227 -12.47 4.77 20.38
N VAL A 228 -11.49 5.67 20.31
CA VAL A 228 -11.28 6.56 19.17
C VAL A 228 -10.87 5.77 17.91
N ALA A 229 -10.25 4.60 18.08
CA ALA A 229 -9.83 3.70 17.01
C ALA A 229 -10.90 2.67 16.57
N LEU A 230 -12.18 2.83 16.97
CA LEU A 230 -13.28 1.97 16.55
C LEU A 230 -13.33 1.88 15.01
N GLY A 231 -12.90 0.73 14.51
CA GLY A 231 -12.54 0.51 13.12
C GLY A 231 -13.70 0.69 12.16
N ASN A 232 -13.45 1.46 11.11
CA ASN A 232 -14.18 1.31 9.86
C ASN A 232 -13.87 -0.07 9.25
N LYS A 233 -14.73 -0.60 8.38
CA LYS A 233 -14.57 -1.93 7.70
C LYS A 233 -13.17 -2.19 7.13
N ALA A 234 -12.39 -1.14 6.84
CA ALA A 234 -11.03 -1.20 6.31
C ALA A 234 -9.93 -1.52 7.35
N THR A 235 -10.15 -1.36 8.66
CA THR A 235 -9.15 -1.61 9.72
C THR A 235 -9.75 -2.35 10.92
N PRO A 236 -10.03 -3.66 10.81
CA PRO A 236 -10.63 -4.42 11.90
C PRO A 236 -9.66 -4.61 13.06
N ILE A 237 -10.12 -4.37 14.28
CA ILE A 237 -9.41 -4.70 15.52
C ILE A 237 -9.83 -6.10 15.98
N TRP A 238 -8.84 -6.92 16.30
CA TRP A 238 -8.97 -8.28 16.81
C TRP A 238 -8.39 -8.38 18.22
N SER A 239 -9.10 -9.07 19.10
CA SER A 239 -8.58 -9.51 20.41
C SER A 239 -8.44 -11.03 20.43
N ALA A 240 -7.40 -11.51 21.09
CA ALA A 240 -7.18 -12.91 21.41
C ALA A 240 -6.95 -13.05 22.91
N HIS A 241 -7.64 -14.00 23.54
CA HIS A 241 -7.49 -14.35 24.95
C HIS A 241 -7.06 -15.80 25.06
N VAL A 242 -6.06 -16.07 25.89
CA VAL A 242 -5.67 -17.43 26.26
C VAL A 242 -6.08 -17.69 27.70
N ARG A 243 -6.84 -18.77 27.91
CA ARG A 243 -7.18 -19.29 29.22
C ARG A 243 -6.43 -20.58 29.49
N ILE A 244 -5.94 -20.74 30.71
CA ILE A 244 -5.31 -21.96 31.20
C ILE A 244 -6.11 -22.42 32.40
N ASP A 245 -6.61 -23.66 32.37
CA ASP A 245 -7.40 -24.26 33.45
C ASP A 245 -8.62 -23.40 33.87
N GLY A 246 -9.23 -22.71 32.91
CA GLY A 246 -10.41 -21.85 33.09
C GLY A 246 -10.11 -20.39 33.44
N GLU A 247 -8.88 -20.05 33.80
CA GLU A 247 -8.48 -18.69 34.17
C GLU A 247 -7.82 -17.93 33.01
N LEU A 248 -8.08 -16.62 32.92
CA LEU A 248 -7.46 -15.76 31.91
C LEU A 248 -5.95 -15.63 32.16
N PHE A 249 -5.16 -16.20 31.27
CA PHE A 249 -3.71 -16.22 31.40
C PHE A 249 -3.05 -15.04 30.69
N ALA A 250 -3.41 -14.74 29.43
CA ALA A 250 -2.88 -13.59 28.69
C ALA A 250 -3.83 -13.11 27.59
N GLN A 251 -3.59 -11.90 27.08
CA GLN A 251 -4.42 -11.27 26.06
C GLN A 251 -3.57 -10.52 25.03
N GLY A 252 -4.09 -10.34 23.82
CA GLY A 252 -3.39 -9.64 22.75
C GLY A 252 -4.36 -8.97 21.80
N ILE A 253 -4.01 -7.76 21.36
CA ILE A 253 -4.84 -6.93 20.49
C ILE A 253 -4.02 -6.53 19.27
N ALA A 254 -4.59 -6.68 18.08
CA ALA A 254 -3.95 -6.26 16.85
C ALA A 254 -4.95 -6.01 15.71
N ASN A 255 -4.44 -5.52 14.58
CA ASN A 255 -5.20 -5.31 13.34
C ASN A 255 -5.51 -6.62 12.57
N SER A 256 -5.09 -7.78 13.07
CA SER A 256 -5.40 -9.09 12.49
C SER A 256 -5.49 -10.17 13.55
N LYS A 257 -6.30 -11.21 13.29
CA LYS A 257 -6.47 -12.37 14.19
C LYS A 257 -5.14 -13.07 14.50
N LYS A 258 -4.23 -13.15 13.52
CA LYS A 258 -2.91 -13.80 13.69
C LYS A 258 -1.97 -12.96 14.56
N ALA A 259 -1.94 -11.64 14.36
CA ALA A 259 -1.14 -10.74 15.17
C ALA A 259 -1.65 -10.68 16.62
N ALA A 260 -2.97 -10.66 16.84
CA ALA A 260 -3.57 -10.65 18.17
C ALA A 260 -3.20 -11.92 18.97
N LYS A 261 -3.23 -13.10 18.32
CA LYS A 261 -2.77 -14.35 18.94
C LYS A 261 -1.28 -14.36 19.25
N THR A 262 -0.47 -13.80 18.37
CA THR A 262 0.99 -13.74 18.57
C THR A 262 1.33 -12.83 19.75
N GLU A 263 0.62 -11.72 19.89
CA GLU A 263 0.76 -10.80 21.03
C GLU A 263 0.32 -11.45 22.34
N ALA A 264 -0.82 -12.14 22.36
CA ALA A 264 -1.28 -12.89 23.53
C ALA A 264 -0.30 -14.00 23.94
N ALA A 265 0.29 -14.72 22.97
CA ALA A 265 1.31 -15.72 23.23
C ALA A 265 2.60 -15.09 23.78
N LYS A 266 3.02 -13.93 23.26
CA LYS A 266 4.17 -13.18 23.79
C LYS A 266 3.95 -12.78 25.25
N GLN A 267 2.80 -12.19 25.57
CA GLN A 267 2.46 -11.84 26.96
C GLN A 267 2.41 -13.07 27.88
N GLY A 268 1.88 -14.19 27.37
CA GLY A 268 1.87 -15.45 28.10
C GLY A 268 3.27 -16.01 28.36
N LEU A 269 4.17 -15.96 27.38
CA LEU A 269 5.57 -16.37 27.55
C LEU A 269 6.29 -15.52 28.61
N CYS A 270 6.09 -14.20 28.60
CA CYS A 270 6.64 -13.32 29.65
C CYS A 270 6.13 -13.69 31.05
N LYS A 271 4.84 -14.04 31.19
CA LYS A 271 4.29 -14.53 32.48
C LYS A 271 4.86 -15.87 32.92
N LEU A 272 5.29 -16.71 31.98
CA LEU A 272 6.00 -17.97 32.25
C LEU A 272 7.49 -17.77 32.54
N GLY A 273 7.98 -16.51 32.56
CA GLY A 273 9.39 -16.18 32.81
C GLY A 273 10.30 -16.38 31.60
N VAL A 274 9.73 -16.58 30.40
CA VAL A 274 10.48 -16.68 29.14
C VAL A 274 10.61 -15.28 28.56
N THR A 275 11.85 -14.81 28.36
CA THR A 275 12.14 -13.51 27.75
C THR A 275 11.99 -13.59 26.23
N VAL A 276 11.20 -12.69 25.64
CA VAL A 276 10.76 -12.69 24.22
C VAL A 276 10.63 -11.27 23.67
#